data_AF-A0A843J9K7-F1
#
_entry.id   AF-A0A843J9K7-F1
#
_cell.length_a   1.000
_cell.length_b   1.000
_cell.length_c   1.000
_cell.angle_alpha   90.00
_cell.angle_beta   90.00
_cell.angle_gamma   90.00
#
_symmetry.space_group_name_H-M   'P 1'
#
loop_
_entity.id
_entity.type
_entity.pdbx_description
1 polymer ?
#
loop_
_entity_poly.entity_id
_entity_poly.type
_entity_poly.pdbx_seq_one_letter_code
_entity_poly.pdbx_strand_id
1 'polypeptide(L)'
;MNRKIGKYIPFGIIMIIFGSLLFFLSGIDQFIRPFTQPILMGSSKGKDIMFFVLFGLTIILSTIGDYDKAYDWFKKLSIPEILKNKDFYLKLSLILLLFTAIAGLVVELYLRNSLGLDWNTILVIMNPSETSTSILHSHIYKGIFGMILGIFLSYIPSGIHTGSSLSAYTPNIISILFILIPIIYIIMILSMQRRKAAPRIFLAITSTLGIIGLIDGGLFATPTIGGIYGILILMYNEEIFNGISDYITEKEKRPLIKSQLKHEFAEIKSVFSSNAKEKGKSVKKYLKI
;
A
#
# COMPACT_ATOMS: atom_id res chain seq x y z
N MET A 1 28.52 8.93 -4.52
CA MET A 1 28.98 7.52 -4.46
C MET A 1 28.11 6.75 -3.46
N ASN A 2 27.13 5.99 -3.94
CA ASN A 2 25.93 5.62 -3.20
C ASN A 2 26.11 4.30 -2.40
N ARG A 3 26.68 4.38 -1.20
CA ARG A 3 26.90 3.25 -0.25
C ARG A 3 25.63 2.54 0.27
N LYS A 4 24.46 2.63 -0.37
CA LYS A 4 23.17 2.37 0.30
C LYS A 4 22.31 1.22 -0.26
N ILE A 5 22.75 0.47 -1.26
CA ILE A 5 22.00 -0.68 -1.80
C ILE A 5 21.84 -1.79 -0.74
N GLY A 6 22.90 -2.08 0.02
CA GLY A 6 22.93 -3.21 0.96
C GLY A 6 22.30 -2.97 2.34
N LYS A 7 21.89 -1.75 2.71
CA LYS A 7 21.46 -1.48 4.09
C LYS A 7 20.02 -1.90 4.38
N TYR A 8 19.16 -1.94 3.36
CA TYR A 8 17.73 -2.21 3.53
C TYR A 8 17.36 -3.64 3.15
N ILE A 9 18.18 -4.32 2.35
CA ILE A 9 17.95 -5.72 1.95
C ILE A 9 17.89 -6.65 3.18
N PRO A 10 18.84 -6.58 4.16
CA PRO A 10 18.75 -7.43 5.36
C PRO A 10 17.47 -7.19 6.15
N PHE A 11 17.04 -5.92 6.25
CA PHE A 11 15.79 -5.58 6.92
C PHE A 11 14.57 -6.18 6.21
N GLY A 12 14.52 -6.10 4.88
CA GLY A 12 13.45 -6.75 4.11
C GLY A 12 13.45 -8.27 4.25
N ILE A 13 14.63 -8.91 4.27
CA ILE A 13 14.76 -10.37 4.50
C ILE A 13 14.24 -10.73 5.90
N ILE A 14 14.62 -9.97 6.93
CA ILE A 14 14.13 -10.18 8.30
C ILE A 14 12.59 -10.09 8.34
N MET A 15 11.99 -9.12 7.65
CA MET A 15 10.53 -8.99 7.58
C MET A 15 9.86 -10.18 6.90
N ILE A 16 10.44 -10.69 5.79
CA ILE A 16 9.93 -11.89 5.13
C ILE A 16 10.03 -13.12 6.04
N ILE A 17 11.19 -13.32 6.69
CA ILE A 17 11.38 -14.42 7.64
C ILE A 17 10.34 -14.31 8.77
N PHE A 18 10.13 -13.11 9.30
CA PHE A 18 9.16 -12.88 10.37
C PHE A 18 7.71 -13.19 9.93
N GLY A 19 7.32 -12.76 8.72
CA GLY A 19 6.02 -13.11 8.14
C GLY A 19 5.86 -14.62 7.91
N SER A 20 6.91 -15.30 7.45
CA SER A 20 6.93 -16.76 7.31
C SER A 20 6.84 -17.47 8.67
N LEU A 21 7.54 -16.98 9.69
CA LEU A 21 7.45 -17.53 11.05
C LEU A 21 6.03 -17.41 11.61
N LEU A 22 5.34 -16.29 11.35
CA LEU A 22 3.93 -16.15 11.75
C LEU A 22 3.04 -17.21 11.14
N PHE A 23 3.27 -17.57 9.88
CA PHE A 23 2.52 -18.63 9.23
C PHE A 23 2.60 -19.95 10.03
N PHE A 24 3.78 -20.32 10.49
CA PHE A 24 4.02 -21.57 11.23
C PHE A 24 3.78 -21.50 12.75
N LEU A 25 3.94 -20.34 13.39
CA LEU A 25 3.94 -20.19 14.84
C LEU A 25 2.75 -19.33 15.31
N SER A 26 1.68 -19.99 15.75
CA SER A 26 0.46 -19.32 16.26
C SER A 26 0.67 -18.51 17.55
N GLY A 27 1.70 -18.81 18.34
CA GLY A 27 2.00 -18.08 19.59
C GLY A 27 2.48 -16.64 19.38
N ILE A 28 3.05 -16.32 18.22
CA ILE A 28 3.59 -14.98 17.94
C ILE A 28 2.46 -13.97 17.68
N ASP A 29 1.30 -14.44 17.20
CA ASP A 29 0.14 -13.61 16.88
C ASP A 29 -0.30 -12.72 18.07
N GLN A 30 -0.20 -13.23 19.30
CA GLN A 30 -0.58 -12.50 20.52
C GLN A 30 0.28 -11.25 20.76
N PHE A 31 1.54 -11.29 20.34
CA PHE A 31 2.47 -10.17 20.51
C PHE A 31 2.36 -9.15 19.38
N ILE A 32 2.05 -9.61 18.17
CA ILE A 32 2.02 -8.75 16.98
C ILE A 32 0.70 -8.02 16.82
N ARG A 33 -0.41 -8.72 17.06
CA ARG A 33 -1.75 -8.16 16.85
C ARG A 33 -1.98 -6.81 17.53
N PRO A 34 -1.51 -6.55 18.76
CA PRO A 34 -1.63 -5.22 19.36
C PRO A 34 -1.01 -4.09 18.54
N PHE A 35 0.04 -4.36 17.76
CA PHE A 35 0.71 -3.37 16.92
C PHE A 35 0.09 -3.26 15.52
N THR A 36 -0.35 -4.39 14.96
CA THR A 36 -0.90 -4.42 13.60
C THR A 36 -2.38 -4.10 13.56
N GLN A 37 -3.16 -4.41 14.59
CA GLN A 37 -4.60 -4.19 14.64
C GLN A 37 -5.02 -2.72 14.47
N PRO A 38 -4.33 -1.71 15.04
CA PRO A 38 -4.67 -0.31 14.78
C PRO A 38 -4.49 0.09 13.31
N ILE A 39 -3.56 -0.57 12.60
CA ILE A 39 -3.18 -0.24 11.23
C ILE A 39 -4.00 -1.06 10.21
N LEU A 40 -4.24 -2.33 10.51
CA LEU A 40 -4.89 -3.31 9.63
C LEU A 40 -6.36 -3.58 9.98
N MET A 41 -6.90 -2.89 11.00
CA MET A 41 -8.26 -2.91 11.54
C MET A 41 -8.93 -4.29 11.60
N GLY A 42 -9.03 -4.87 12.81
CA GLY A 42 -9.52 -6.24 12.99
C GLY A 42 -8.58 -7.26 12.34
N SER A 43 -7.28 -7.18 12.68
CA SER A 43 -6.25 -7.94 11.98
C SER A 43 -6.51 -9.45 12.10
N SER A 44 -6.51 -10.13 10.96
CA SER A 44 -6.50 -11.58 10.87
C SER A 44 -5.04 -12.02 10.78
N LYS A 45 -4.75 -13.27 11.16
CA LYS A 45 -3.40 -13.83 11.02
C LYS A 45 -2.87 -13.67 9.59
N GLY A 46 -3.75 -13.84 8.60
CA GLY A 46 -3.43 -13.65 7.18
C GLY A 46 -2.99 -12.23 6.84
N LYS A 47 -3.64 -11.20 7.39
CA LYS A 47 -3.27 -9.79 7.17
C LYS A 47 -1.88 -9.48 7.74
N ASP A 48 -1.57 -9.99 8.93
CA ASP A 48 -0.26 -9.79 9.55
C ASP A 48 0.85 -10.41 8.70
N ILE A 49 0.67 -11.66 8.26
CA ILE A 49 1.60 -12.36 7.38
C ILE A 49 1.79 -11.60 6.07
N MET A 50 0.69 -11.23 5.41
CA MET A 50 0.74 -10.45 4.17
C MET A 50 1.47 -9.13 4.36
N PHE A 51 1.24 -8.43 5.46
CA PHE A 51 1.91 -7.17 5.76
C PHE A 51 3.43 -7.35 5.84
N PHE A 52 3.93 -8.26 6.66
CA PHE A 52 5.37 -8.44 6.81
C PHE A 52 6.06 -8.96 5.54
N VAL A 53 5.42 -9.91 4.84
CA VAL A 53 5.99 -10.47 3.60
C VAL A 53 5.98 -9.42 2.48
N LEU A 54 4.85 -8.77 2.20
CA LEU A 54 4.75 -7.76 1.14
C LEU A 54 5.61 -6.55 1.46
N PHE A 55 5.65 -6.09 2.71
CA PHE A 55 6.51 -4.98 3.11
C PHE A 55 7.99 -5.33 2.91
N GLY A 56 8.42 -6.52 3.37
CA GLY A 56 9.79 -6.99 3.19
C GLY A 56 10.19 -7.12 1.72
N LEU A 57 9.32 -7.71 0.90
CA LEU A 57 9.51 -7.79 -0.56
C LEU A 57 9.58 -6.41 -1.19
N THR A 58 8.68 -5.49 -0.83
CA THR A 58 8.65 -4.12 -1.34
C THR A 58 9.98 -3.41 -1.05
N ILE A 59 10.50 -3.54 0.18
CA ILE A 59 11.79 -2.96 0.54
C ILE A 59 12.92 -3.54 -0.31
N ILE A 60 13.00 -4.85 -0.48
CA ILE A 60 14.05 -5.48 -1.30
C ILE A 60 13.94 -5.03 -2.75
N LEU A 61 12.75 -5.15 -3.35
CA LEU A 61 12.53 -4.83 -4.76
C LEU A 61 12.73 -3.34 -5.06
N SER A 62 12.42 -2.46 -4.11
CA SER A 62 12.68 -1.01 -4.24
C SER A 62 14.17 -0.67 -4.37
N THR A 63 15.09 -1.54 -3.91
CA THR A 63 16.54 -1.32 -4.03
C THR A 63 17.10 -1.69 -5.40
N ILE A 64 16.37 -2.45 -6.23
CA ILE A 64 16.85 -2.89 -7.55
C ILE A 64 17.19 -1.69 -8.44
N GLY A 65 16.34 -0.66 -8.43
CA GLY A 65 16.55 0.55 -9.25
C GLY A 65 17.69 1.46 -8.76
N ASP A 66 18.25 1.20 -7.59
CA ASP A 66 19.44 1.91 -7.10
C ASP A 66 20.75 1.33 -7.64
N TYR A 67 20.71 0.16 -8.28
CA TYR A 67 21.88 -0.44 -8.89
C TYR A 67 22.27 0.33 -10.15
N ASP A 68 23.42 1.01 -10.11
CA ASP A 68 23.83 1.95 -11.18
C ASP A 68 23.85 1.28 -12.56
N LYS A 69 24.34 0.05 -12.67
CA LYS A 69 24.33 -0.70 -13.95
C LYS A 69 22.91 -0.99 -14.45
N ALA A 70 21.98 -1.33 -13.56
CA ALA A 70 20.60 -1.63 -13.93
C ALA A 70 19.87 -0.35 -14.40
N TYR A 71 20.12 0.76 -13.70
CA TYR A 71 19.59 2.05 -14.11
C TYR A 71 20.17 2.56 -15.42
N ASP A 72 21.48 2.44 -15.61
CA ASP A 72 22.13 2.85 -16.86
C ASP A 72 21.62 2.03 -18.05
N TRP A 73 21.36 0.73 -17.83
CA TRP A 73 20.67 -0.11 -18.80
C TRP A 73 19.25 0.38 -19.08
N PHE A 74 18.47 0.66 -18.03
CA PHE A 74 17.11 1.21 -18.17
C PHE A 74 17.08 2.57 -18.88
N LYS A 75 18.08 3.42 -18.63
CA LYS A 75 18.19 4.75 -19.24
C LYS A 75 18.50 4.67 -20.74
N LYS A 76 19.26 3.64 -21.15
CA LYS A 76 19.62 3.36 -22.56
C LYS A 76 18.47 2.78 -23.38
N LEU A 77 17.42 2.25 -22.74
CA LEU A 77 16.22 1.82 -23.45
C LEU A 77 15.52 3.04 -24.09
N SER A 78 15.06 2.86 -25.33
CA SER A 78 14.29 3.85 -26.11
C SER A 78 12.84 3.90 -25.64
N ILE A 79 12.64 4.15 -24.34
CA ILE A 79 11.35 4.30 -23.70
C ILE A 79 11.09 5.81 -23.50
N PRO A 80 9.85 6.29 -23.70
CA PRO A 80 9.45 7.66 -23.39
C PRO A 80 9.98 8.16 -22.05
N GLU A 81 10.46 9.41 -22.00
CA GLU A 81 11.04 10.00 -20.78
C GLU A 81 10.07 10.01 -19.59
N ILE A 82 8.77 10.10 -19.86
CA ILE A 82 7.72 10.07 -18.83
C ILE A 82 7.73 8.75 -18.03
N LEU A 83 8.07 7.64 -18.67
CA LEU A 83 8.20 6.31 -18.05
C LEU A 83 9.54 6.15 -17.32
N LYS A 84 10.43 7.14 -17.37
CA LYS A 84 11.65 7.19 -16.54
C LYS A 84 11.41 7.98 -15.25
N ASN A 85 10.26 8.64 -15.10
CA ASN A 85 9.94 9.49 -13.95
C ASN A 85 9.27 8.69 -12.81
N LYS A 86 9.89 8.66 -11.63
CA LYS A 86 9.34 8.06 -10.41
C LYS A 86 8.02 8.67 -9.95
N ASP A 87 7.78 9.95 -10.23
CA ASP A 87 6.56 10.67 -9.83
C ASP A 87 5.41 10.37 -10.77
N PHE A 88 5.71 10.03 -12.03
CA PHE A 88 4.71 9.48 -12.95
C PHE A 88 4.16 8.16 -12.40
N TYR A 89 5.04 7.24 -11.97
CA TYR A 89 4.61 5.97 -11.37
C TYR A 89 3.84 6.16 -10.06
N LEU A 90 4.18 7.17 -9.25
CA LEU A 90 3.44 7.51 -8.03
C LEU A 90 2.01 8.00 -8.34
N LYS A 91 1.86 8.89 -9.34
CA LYS A 91 0.54 9.35 -9.80
C LYS A 91 -0.26 8.19 -10.41
N LEU A 92 0.39 7.36 -11.22
CA LEU A 92 -0.23 6.21 -11.87
C LEU A 92 -0.69 5.16 -10.85
N SER A 93 0.10 4.86 -9.80
CA SER A 93 -0.30 3.91 -8.76
C SER A 93 -1.54 4.40 -8.01
N LEU A 94 -1.63 5.69 -7.71
CA LEU A 94 -2.83 6.29 -7.09
C LEU A 94 -4.06 6.12 -7.98
N ILE A 95 -3.94 6.47 -9.26
CA ILE A 95 -5.06 6.36 -10.22
C ILE A 95 -5.52 4.91 -10.34
N LEU A 96 -4.60 3.97 -10.51
CA LEU A 96 -4.94 2.55 -10.64
C LEU A 96 -5.51 1.96 -9.34
N LEU A 97 -5.00 2.39 -8.19
CA LEU A 97 -5.52 1.96 -6.89
C LEU A 97 -6.95 2.45 -6.68
N LEU A 98 -7.24 3.73 -6.99
CA LEU A 98 -8.59 4.27 -6.93
C LEU A 98 -9.52 3.59 -7.93
N PHE A 99 -9.07 3.40 -9.18
CA PHE A 99 -9.84 2.71 -10.21
C PHE A 99 -10.20 1.29 -9.77
N THR A 100 -9.23 0.52 -9.27
CA THR A 100 -9.45 -0.84 -8.78
C THR A 100 -10.38 -0.87 -7.58
N ALA A 101 -10.23 0.06 -6.63
CA ALA A 101 -11.11 0.17 -5.47
C ALA A 101 -12.57 0.48 -5.86
N ILE A 102 -12.76 1.44 -6.78
CA ILE A 102 -14.09 1.82 -7.29
C ILE A 102 -14.69 0.67 -8.10
N ALA A 103 -13.90 0.01 -8.95
CA ALA A 103 -14.36 -1.14 -9.73
C ALA A 103 -14.84 -2.28 -8.81
N GLY A 104 -14.12 -2.56 -7.73
CA GLY A 104 -14.55 -3.53 -6.71
C GLY A 104 -15.90 -3.15 -6.07
N LEU A 105 -16.12 -1.87 -5.78
CA LEU A 105 -17.40 -1.35 -5.27
C LEU A 105 -18.52 -1.50 -6.31
N VAL A 106 -18.26 -1.22 -7.58
CA VAL A 106 -19.25 -1.42 -8.66
C VAL A 106 -19.63 -2.90 -8.78
N VAL A 107 -18.66 -3.82 -8.66
CA VAL A 107 -18.94 -5.26 -8.65
C VAL A 107 -19.73 -5.67 -7.41
N GLU A 108 -19.46 -5.09 -6.24
CA GLU A 108 -20.28 -5.30 -5.02
C GLU A 108 -21.73 -4.87 -5.23
N LEU A 109 -21.96 -3.71 -5.84
CA LEU A 109 -23.31 -3.25 -6.18
C LEU A 109 -24.01 -4.17 -7.19
N TYR A 110 -23.28 -4.63 -8.21
CA TYR A 110 -23.80 -5.58 -9.18
C TYR A 110 -24.19 -6.92 -8.52
N LEU A 111 -23.32 -7.47 -7.67
CA LEU A 111 -23.58 -8.70 -6.92
C LEU A 111 -24.87 -8.58 -6.11
N ARG A 112 -25.04 -7.47 -5.39
CA ARG A 112 -26.26 -7.20 -4.60
C ARG A 112 -27.51 -7.16 -5.44
N ASN A 113 -27.46 -6.42 -6.54
CA ASN A 113 -28.57 -6.33 -7.47
C ASN A 113 -28.93 -7.71 -8.05
N SER A 114 -27.92 -8.54 -8.35
CA SER A 114 -28.14 -9.90 -8.87
C SER A 114 -28.79 -10.85 -7.85
N LEU A 115 -28.60 -10.60 -6.56
CA LEU A 115 -29.19 -11.36 -5.46
C LEU A 115 -30.48 -10.75 -4.91
N GLY A 116 -30.96 -9.62 -5.48
CA GLY A 116 -32.15 -8.92 -4.99
C GLY A 116 -31.98 -8.31 -3.59
N LEU A 117 -30.76 -7.93 -3.22
CA LEU A 117 -30.43 -7.38 -1.90
C LEU A 117 -30.33 -5.85 -1.92
N ASP A 118 -30.80 -5.21 -0.84
CA ASP A 118 -30.58 -3.79 -0.63
C ASP A 118 -29.07 -3.46 -0.51
N TRP A 119 -28.73 -2.23 -0.91
CA TRP A 119 -27.34 -1.76 -0.93
C TRP A 119 -26.70 -1.74 0.46
N ASN A 120 -27.48 -1.47 1.51
CA ASN A 120 -26.99 -1.36 2.89
C ASN A 120 -26.98 -2.70 3.65
N THR A 121 -27.38 -3.80 3.02
CA THR A 121 -27.48 -5.11 3.68
C THR A 121 -26.11 -5.78 3.82
N ILE A 122 -25.81 -6.44 4.92
CA ILE A 122 -24.59 -7.27 5.01
C ILE A 122 -24.94 -8.62 4.38
N LEU A 123 -24.24 -9.00 3.31
CA LEU A 123 -24.36 -10.34 2.73
C LEU A 123 -23.50 -11.28 3.57
N VAL A 124 -24.08 -12.39 4.04
CA VAL A 124 -23.36 -13.43 4.79
C VAL A 124 -23.57 -14.76 4.09
N ILE A 125 -22.47 -15.42 3.72
CA ILE A 125 -22.47 -16.76 3.13
C ILE A 125 -21.89 -17.70 4.17
N MET A 126 -22.61 -18.77 4.49
CA MET A 126 -22.22 -19.72 5.53
C MET A 126 -21.47 -20.95 5.02
N ASN A 127 -21.60 -21.29 3.72
CA ASN A 127 -21.06 -22.52 3.14
C ASN A 127 -20.05 -22.20 2.03
N PRO A 128 -18.83 -22.78 2.01
CA PRO A 128 -18.24 -23.75 2.96
C PRO A 128 -17.68 -23.15 4.25
N SER A 129 -17.57 -21.82 4.33
CA SER A 129 -17.14 -21.11 5.54
C SER A 129 -17.79 -19.75 5.64
N GLU A 130 -17.96 -19.23 6.84
CA GLU A 130 -18.56 -17.92 7.08
C GLU A 130 -17.74 -16.80 6.41
N THR A 131 -18.38 -16.10 5.48
CA THR A 131 -17.81 -14.94 4.80
C THR A 131 -18.88 -13.87 4.68
N SER A 132 -18.57 -12.65 5.12
CA SER A 132 -19.47 -11.51 4.98
C SER A 132 -18.91 -10.50 3.97
N THR A 133 -19.79 -9.75 3.30
CA THR A 133 -19.38 -8.63 2.46
C THR A 133 -20.40 -7.51 2.52
N SER A 134 -19.91 -6.27 2.48
CA SER A 134 -20.68 -5.04 2.55
C SER A 134 -20.07 -3.97 1.65
N ILE A 135 -20.84 -2.93 1.33
CA ILE A 135 -20.32 -1.77 0.60
C ILE A 135 -19.17 -1.09 1.37
N LEU A 136 -19.28 -1.02 2.70
CA LEU A 136 -18.26 -0.39 3.56
C LEU A 136 -17.05 -1.29 3.81
N HIS A 137 -17.22 -2.60 3.69
CA HIS A 137 -16.16 -3.59 3.89
C HIS A 137 -16.41 -4.77 2.96
N SER A 138 -15.77 -4.74 1.79
CA SER A 138 -15.97 -5.75 0.74
C SER A 138 -14.90 -6.83 0.80
N HIS A 139 -15.33 -8.09 0.65
CA HIS A 139 -14.47 -9.27 0.58
C HIS A 139 -14.42 -9.89 -0.82
N ILE A 140 -14.87 -9.16 -1.84
CA ILE A 140 -14.94 -9.63 -3.23
C ILE A 140 -13.56 -10.01 -3.79
N TYR A 141 -12.54 -9.16 -3.62
CA TYR A 141 -11.17 -9.47 -4.05
C TYR A 141 -10.53 -10.56 -3.17
N LYS A 142 -10.86 -10.59 -1.88
CA LYS A 142 -10.44 -11.63 -0.94
C LYS A 142 -10.85 -13.01 -1.42
N GLY A 143 -12.10 -13.18 -1.88
CA GLY A 143 -12.60 -14.47 -2.35
C GLY A 143 -11.81 -15.02 -3.54
N ILE A 144 -11.44 -14.16 -4.49
CA ILE A 144 -10.56 -14.54 -5.62
C ILE A 144 -9.16 -14.88 -5.15
N PHE A 145 -8.61 -14.07 -4.24
CA PHE A 145 -7.30 -14.37 -3.65
C PHE A 145 -7.31 -15.71 -2.91
N GLY A 146 -8.37 -16.00 -2.15
CA GLY A 146 -8.58 -17.27 -1.47
C GLY A 146 -8.65 -18.46 -2.42
N MET A 147 -9.33 -18.31 -3.56
CA MET A 147 -9.35 -19.33 -4.62
C MET A 147 -7.94 -19.58 -5.18
N ILE A 148 -7.18 -18.52 -5.48
CA ILE A 148 -5.80 -18.63 -5.96
C ILE A 148 -4.92 -19.34 -4.91
N LEU A 149 -5.02 -18.95 -3.64
CA LEU A 149 -4.28 -19.60 -2.56
C LEU A 149 -4.60 -21.10 -2.46
N GLY A 150 -5.86 -21.48 -2.62
CA GLY A 150 -6.28 -22.89 -2.61
C GLY A 150 -5.68 -23.73 -3.75
N ILE A 151 -5.26 -23.12 -4.85
CA ILE A 151 -4.56 -23.80 -5.95
C ILE A 151 -3.09 -24.07 -5.58
N PHE A 152 -2.45 -23.13 -4.88
CA PHE A 152 -1.00 -23.20 -4.60
C PHE A 152 -0.67 -23.83 -3.24
N LEU A 153 -1.58 -23.80 -2.28
CA LEU A 153 -1.36 -24.26 -0.91
C LEU A 153 -2.26 -25.45 -0.59
N SER A 154 -1.64 -26.60 -0.29
CA SER A 154 -2.34 -27.80 0.15
C SER A 154 -2.96 -27.68 1.55
N TYR A 155 -2.48 -26.72 2.36
CA TYR A 155 -2.96 -26.48 3.72
C TYR A 155 -2.95 -24.99 4.05
N ILE A 156 -4.09 -24.49 4.56
CA ILE A 156 -4.26 -23.12 5.03
C ILE A 156 -4.53 -23.18 6.55
N PRO A 157 -3.66 -22.61 7.39
CA PRO A 157 -3.81 -22.62 8.84
C PRO A 157 -5.16 -22.08 9.33
N SER A 158 -5.67 -22.69 10.40
CA SER A 158 -6.84 -22.20 11.14
C SER A 158 -6.56 -20.78 11.68
N GLY A 159 -7.37 -19.81 11.25
CA GLY A 159 -7.18 -18.37 11.55
C GLY A 159 -6.86 -17.50 10.32
N ILE A 160 -6.67 -18.10 9.14
CA ILE A 160 -6.66 -17.38 7.86
C ILE A 160 -8.03 -17.52 7.20
N HIS A 161 -8.77 -16.42 7.14
CA HIS A 161 -10.04 -16.37 6.42
C HIS A 161 -9.76 -16.05 4.95
N THR A 162 -10.07 -16.99 4.06
CA THR A 162 -9.82 -16.85 2.61
C THR A 162 -10.99 -16.23 1.86
N GLY A 163 -12.18 -16.18 2.45
CA GLY A 163 -13.38 -15.65 1.79
C GLY A 163 -13.82 -16.46 0.56
N SER A 164 -13.33 -17.70 0.40
CA SER A 164 -13.56 -18.52 -0.80
C SER A 164 -15.04 -18.80 -1.05
N SER A 165 -15.87 -18.81 0.00
CA SER A 165 -17.33 -18.97 -0.11
C SER A 165 -18.00 -17.90 -0.98
N LEU A 166 -17.44 -16.68 -1.04
CA LEU A 166 -17.98 -15.60 -1.86
C LEU A 166 -17.70 -15.81 -3.36
N SER A 167 -16.60 -16.48 -3.69
CA SER A 167 -16.14 -16.64 -5.08
C SER A 167 -17.16 -17.32 -6.00
N ALA A 168 -18.03 -18.18 -5.47
CA ALA A 168 -19.07 -18.86 -6.23
C ALA A 168 -20.16 -17.90 -6.75
N TYR A 169 -20.35 -16.76 -6.08
CA TYR A 169 -21.36 -15.76 -6.43
C TYR A 169 -20.75 -14.56 -7.16
N THR A 170 -19.43 -14.39 -7.07
CA THR A 170 -18.75 -13.23 -7.63
C THR A 170 -18.68 -13.32 -9.17
N PRO A 171 -19.03 -12.25 -9.90
CA PRO A 171 -18.98 -12.27 -11.36
C PRO A 171 -17.54 -12.37 -11.89
N ASN A 172 -17.33 -13.13 -12.97
CA ASN A 172 -15.99 -13.39 -13.56
C ASN A 172 -15.17 -12.13 -13.88
N ILE A 173 -15.82 -10.97 -14.08
CA ILE A 173 -15.12 -9.68 -14.30
C ILE A 173 -14.16 -9.35 -13.15
N ILE A 174 -14.44 -9.82 -11.92
CA ILE A 174 -13.57 -9.56 -10.79
C ILE A 174 -12.19 -10.21 -10.95
N SER A 175 -12.13 -11.37 -11.59
CA SER A 175 -10.87 -12.10 -11.80
C SER A 175 -9.95 -11.33 -12.74
N ILE A 176 -10.54 -10.64 -13.74
CA ILE A 176 -9.82 -9.73 -14.63
C ILE A 176 -9.34 -8.50 -13.85
N LEU A 177 -10.20 -7.91 -13.02
CA LEU A 177 -9.83 -6.76 -12.18
C LEU A 177 -8.76 -7.13 -11.14
N PHE A 178 -8.72 -8.37 -10.67
CA PHE A 178 -7.71 -8.85 -9.73
C PHE A 178 -6.29 -8.79 -10.31
N ILE A 179 -6.12 -8.89 -11.64
CA ILE A 179 -4.83 -8.72 -12.33
C ILE A 179 -4.27 -7.30 -12.14
N LEU A 180 -5.11 -6.30 -11.87
CA LEU A 180 -4.64 -4.95 -11.60
C LEU A 180 -3.86 -4.87 -10.28
N ILE A 181 -4.12 -5.73 -9.30
CA ILE A 181 -3.43 -5.71 -8.01
C ILE A 181 -1.91 -5.96 -8.15
N PRO A 182 -1.43 -7.04 -8.82
CA PRO A 182 0.00 -7.21 -9.05
C PRO A 182 0.60 -6.12 -9.94
N ILE A 183 -0.16 -5.57 -10.90
CA ILE A 183 0.29 -4.45 -11.73
C ILE A 183 0.52 -3.18 -10.87
N ILE A 184 -0.44 -2.85 -9.99
CA ILE A 184 -0.34 -1.74 -9.04
C ILE A 184 0.88 -1.94 -8.14
N TYR A 185 1.09 -3.16 -7.63
CA TYR A 185 2.24 -3.49 -6.80
C TYR A 185 3.58 -3.22 -7.51
N ILE A 186 3.71 -3.64 -8.78
CA ILE A 186 4.91 -3.36 -9.59
C ILE A 186 5.10 -1.85 -9.80
N ILE A 187 4.03 -1.12 -10.14
CA ILE A 187 4.08 0.34 -10.35
C ILE A 187 4.46 1.06 -9.06
N MET A 188 3.95 0.60 -7.90
CA MET A 188 4.34 1.11 -6.59
C MET A 188 5.84 0.89 -6.33
N ILE A 189 6.39 -0.29 -6.64
CA ILE A 189 7.84 -0.55 -6.53
C ILE A 189 8.63 0.42 -7.42
N LEU A 190 8.22 0.59 -8.69
CA LEU A 190 8.89 1.51 -9.62
C LEU A 190 8.86 2.95 -9.09
N SER A 191 7.77 3.37 -8.46
CA SER A 191 7.65 4.70 -7.86
C SER A 191 8.60 4.92 -6.67
N MET A 192 9.07 3.87 -6.00
CA MET A 192 9.97 3.94 -4.84
C MET A 192 11.45 4.01 -5.20
N GLN A 193 11.81 3.54 -6.40
CA GLN A 193 13.21 3.46 -6.84
C GLN A 193 13.86 4.85 -6.83
N ARG A 194 15.12 4.93 -6.38
CA ARG A 194 15.91 6.17 -6.30
C ARG A 194 15.32 7.29 -5.44
N ARG A 195 14.25 7.04 -4.67
CA ARG A 195 13.84 7.93 -3.57
C ARG A 195 14.79 7.78 -2.38
N LYS A 196 14.89 8.82 -1.55
CA LYS A 196 15.66 8.76 -0.29
C LYS A 196 15.03 7.76 0.70
N ALA A 197 15.70 7.50 1.82
CA ALA A 197 15.33 6.42 2.73
C ALA A 197 13.93 6.60 3.37
N ALA A 198 13.68 7.77 3.95
CA ALA A 198 12.41 8.08 4.60
C ALA A 198 11.20 8.02 3.64
N PRO A 199 11.21 8.70 2.46
CA PRO A 199 10.08 8.62 1.53
C PRO A 199 9.87 7.20 1.01
N ARG A 200 10.95 6.44 0.79
CA ARG A 200 10.88 5.03 0.36
C ARG A 200 10.24 4.12 1.40
N ILE A 201 10.67 4.18 2.66
CA ILE A 201 10.12 3.34 3.74
C ILE A 201 8.65 3.70 3.97
N PHE A 202 8.33 4.99 4.01
CA PHE A 202 6.96 5.46 4.16
C PHE A 202 6.07 4.98 3.01
N LEU A 203 6.55 5.09 1.77
CA LEU A 203 5.82 4.60 0.60
C LEU A 203 5.67 3.07 0.63
N ALA A 204 6.68 2.33 1.08
CA ALA A 204 6.61 0.87 1.20
C ALA A 204 5.54 0.42 2.20
N ILE A 205 5.45 1.10 3.37
CA ILE A 205 4.38 0.84 4.35
C ILE A 205 3.03 1.13 3.73
N THR A 206 2.83 2.34 3.20
CA THR A 206 1.53 2.81 2.70
C THR A 206 1.06 2.02 1.47
N SER A 207 1.98 1.66 0.57
CA SER A 207 1.69 0.78 -0.57
C SER A 207 1.25 -0.61 -0.11
N THR A 208 1.92 -1.17 0.90
CA THR A 208 1.53 -2.47 1.48
C THR A 208 0.12 -2.39 2.10
N LEU A 209 -0.19 -1.32 2.83
CA LEU A 209 -1.53 -1.10 3.37
C LEU A 209 -2.59 -0.96 2.29
N GLY A 210 -2.29 -0.20 1.22
CA GLY A 210 -3.18 -0.03 0.08
C GLY A 210 -3.53 -1.36 -0.59
N ILE A 211 -2.52 -2.21 -0.88
CA ILE A 211 -2.72 -3.52 -1.50
C ILE A 211 -3.51 -4.46 -0.58
N ILE A 212 -3.15 -4.53 0.71
CA ILE A 212 -3.87 -5.38 1.67
C ILE A 212 -5.30 -4.91 1.84
N GLY A 213 -5.54 -3.60 1.92
CA GLY A 213 -6.87 -3.04 2.05
C GLY A 213 -7.74 -3.30 0.82
N LEU A 214 -7.17 -3.22 -0.39
CA LEU A 214 -7.89 -3.61 -1.63
C LEU A 214 -8.36 -5.06 -1.57
N ILE A 215 -7.51 -5.97 -1.11
CA ILE A 215 -7.83 -7.39 -1.01
C ILE A 215 -8.83 -7.64 0.13
N ASP A 216 -8.57 -7.10 1.31
CA ASP A 216 -9.28 -7.41 2.56
C ASP A 216 -10.02 -6.18 3.13
N GLY A 217 -10.98 -5.66 2.37
CA GLY A 217 -11.93 -4.64 2.83
C GLY A 217 -12.40 -3.62 1.78
N GLY A 218 -11.75 -3.53 0.61
CA GLY A 218 -12.17 -2.64 -0.47
C GLY A 218 -11.90 -1.15 -0.21
N LEU A 219 -12.60 -0.26 -0.93
CA LEU A 219 -12.31 1.19 -0.95
C LEU A 219 -12.32 1.85 0.44
N PHE A 220 -13.33 1.52 1.26
CA PHE A 220 -13.55 2.19 2.54
C PHE A 220 -12.80 1.56 3.72
N ALA A 221 -12.01 0.51 3.46
CA ALA A 221 -11.20 -0.09 4.51
C ALA A 221 -10.09 0.86 4.96
N THR A 222 -9.87 0.92 6.27
CA THR A 222 -8.79 1.72 6.90
C THR A 222 -7.42 1.49 6.24
N PRO A 223 -6.99 0.26 5.88
CA PRO A 223 -5.72 0.07 5.20
C PRO A 223 -5.68 0.68 3.79
N THR A 224 -6.78 0.57 3.02
CA THR A 224 -6.90 1.17 1.68
C THR A 224 -6.81 2.68 1.76
N ILE A 225 -7.59 3.27 2.67
CA ILE A 225 -7.61 4.71 2.93
C ILE A 225 -6.22 5.18 3.38
N GLY A 226 -5.57 4.43 4.29
CA GLY A 226 -4.20 4.69 4.73
C GLY A 226 -3.18 4.65 3.59
N GLY A 227 -3.35 3.73 2.63
CA GLY A 227 -2.55 3.67 1.41
C GLY A 227 -2.76 4.88 0.50
N ILE A 228 -4.02 5.26 0.25
CA ILE A 228 -4.38 6.43 -0.57
C ILE A 228 -3.79 7.71 0.05
N TYR A 229 -4.07 7.96 1.33
CA TYR A 229 -3.55 9.13 2.04
C TYR A 229 -2.03 9.13 2.12
N GLY A 230 -1.42 7.96 2.34
CA GLY A 230 0.02 7.81 2.32
C GLY A 230 0.67 8.26 1.01
N ILE A 231 0.10 7.84 -0.13
CA ILE A 231 0.56 8.28 -1.45
C ILE A 231 0.36 9.80 -1.60
N LEU A 232 -0.81 10.34 -1.23
CA LEU A 232 -1.11 11.76 -1.33
C LEU A 232 -0.16 12.62 -0.48
N ILE A 233 0.09 12.23 0.77
CA ILE A 233 1.05 12.90 1.66
C ILE A 233 2.41 12.95 0.99
N LEU A 234 2.86 11.84 0.40
CA LEU A 234 4.16 11.84 -0.26
C LEU A 234 4.18 12.71 -1.53
N MET A 235 3.12 12.69 -2.33
CA MET A 235 2.99 13.50 -3.53
C MET A 235 3.10 15.01 -3.22
N TYR A 236 2.55 15.45 -2.08
CA TYR A 236 2.53 16.87 -1.71
C TYR A 236 3.64 17.28 -0.74
N ASN A 237 4.25 16.36 0.00
CA ASN A 237 5.21 16.65 1.06
C ASN A 237 6.54 15.90 0.92
N GLU A 238 6.93 15.46 -0.28
CA GLU A 238 8.19 14.73 -0.49
C GLU A 238 9.42 15.46 0.07
N GLU A 239 9.45 16.80 0.01
CA GLU A 239 10.54 17.63 0.53
C GLU A 239 10.80 17.40 2.03
N ILE A 240 9.75 17.30 2.84
CA ILE A 240 9.85 17.01 4.28
C ILE A 240 10.49 15.64 4.50
N PHE A 241 10.01 14.63 3.77
CA PHE A 241 10.54 13.27 3.88
C PHE A 241 12.00 13.21 3.41
N ASN A 242 12.36 13.94 2.36
CA ASN A 242 13.74 14.08 1.92
C ASN A 242 14.59 14.72 3.01
N GLY A 243 14.13 15.80 3.64
CA GLY A 243 14.79 16.46 4.77
C GLY A 243 14.95 15.55 6.00
N ILE A 244 13.95 14.72 6.33
CA ILE A 244 14.07 13.70 7.39
C ILE A 244 15.18 12.70 7.04
N SER A 245 15.21 12.21 5.79
CA SER A 245 16.27 11.30 5.35
C SER A 245 17.66 11.93 5.44
N ASP A 246 17.78 13.21 5.08
CA ASP A 246 19.04 13.95 5.16
C ASP A 246 19.43 14.17 6.61
N TYR A 247 18.51 14.53 7.49
CA TYR A 247 18.77 14.70 8.93
C TYR A 247 19.32 13.42 9.59
N ILE A 248 18.78 12.26 9.21
CA ILE A 248 19.23 10.96 9.70
C ILE A 248 20.64 10.63 9.18
N THR A 249 20.94 11.00 7.94
CA THR A 249 22.14 10.50 7.24
C THR A 249 23.31 11.48 7.20
N GLU A 250 23.06 12.78 7.19
CA GLU A 250 24.06 13.87 7.13
C GLU A 250 24.22 14.54 8.51
N LYS A 251 24.96 13.87 9.41
CA LYS A 251 25.13 14.31 10.80
C LYS A 251 25.68 15.74 10.93
N GLU A 252 26.57 16.14 10.02
CA GLU A 252 27.26 17.44 10.04
C GLU A 252 26.33 18.61 9.65
N LYS A 253 25.31 18.37 8.81
CA LYS A 253 24.38 19.41 8.34
C LYS A 253 23.07 19.49 9.13
N ARG A 254 22.95 18.68 10.21
CA ARG A 254 21.76 18.64 11.08
C ARG A 254 21.23 20.00 11.54
N PRO A 255 22.05 20.98 12.00
CA PRO A 255 21.51 22.26 12.46
C PRO A 255 20.83 23.04 11.32
N LEU A 256 21.39 23.02 10.12
CA LEU A 256 20.82 23.64 8.92
C LEU A 256 19.54 22.92 8.47
N ILE A 257 19.56 21.58 8.42
CA ILE A 257 18.39 20.79 8.02
C ILE A 257 17.24 20.97 9.03
N LYS A 258 17.55 21.10 10.32
CA LYS A 258 16.56 21.33 11.37
C LYS A 258 15.86 22.68 11.22
N SER A 259 16.56 23.74 10.78
CA SER A 259 15.92 25.04 10.53
C SER A 259 15.02 24.99 9.30
N GLN A 260 15.46 24.32 8.23
CA GLN A 260 14.65 24.10 7.02
C GLN A 260 13.37 23.31 7.31
N LEU A 261 13.47 22.19 8.03
CA LEU A 261 12.30 21.40 8.42
C LEU A 261 11.35 22.21 9.30
N LYS A 262 11.85 22.98 10.27
CA LYS A 262 11.00 23.85 11.10
C LYS A 262 10.23 24.86 10.26
N HIS A 263 10.85 25.43 9.24
CA HIS A 263 10.20 26.37 8.32
C HIS A 263 9.08 25.69 7.53
N GLU A 264 9.33 24.51 6.94
CA GLU A 264 8.31 23.76 6.21
C GLU A 264 7.13 23.33 7.11
N PHE A 265 7.41 22.87 8.33
CA PHE A 265 6.35 22.55 9.29
C PHE A 265 5.55 23.78 9.72
N ALA A 266 6.19 24.95 9.86
CA ALA A 266 5.51 26.20 10.16
C ALA A 266 4.62 26.65 8.99
N GLU A 267 5.08 26.52 7.74
CA GLU A 267 4.26 26.78 6.54
C GLU A 267 3.02 25.89 6.54
N ILE A 268 3.15 24.59 6.78
CA ILE A 268 2.00 23.67 6.84
C ILE A 268 1.05 24.07 7.96
N LYS A 269 1.56 24.36 9.16
CA LYS A 269 0.74 24.80 10.28
C LYS A 269 -0.03 26.08 9.94
N SER A 270 0.59 27.01 9.22
CA SER A 270 -0.04 28.25 8.77
C SER A 270 -1.19 28.02 7.78
N VAL A 271 -1.14 26.97 6.96
CA VAL A 271 -2.26 26.58 6.08
C VAL A 271 -3.49 26.19 6.90
N PHE A 272 -3.29 25.53 8.04
CA PHE A 272 -4.39 25.12 8.92
C PHE A 272 -4.86 26.22 9.88
N SER A 273 -4.03 27.25 10.16
CA SER A 273 -4.33 28.28 11.15
C SER A 273 -4.74 29.66 10.61
N SER A 274 -4.65 29.92 9.29
CA SER A 274 -4.87 31.28 8.72
C SER A 274 -6.23 31.47 8.00
N ASN A 275 -6.73 32.72 8.01
CA ASN A 275 -7.91 33.18 7.28
C ASN A 275 -7.69 33.10 5.75
N ALA A 276 -8.80 32.92 5.01
CA ALA A 276 -8.84 32.50 3.59
C ALA A 276 -7.95 33.25 2.57
N LYS A 277 -7.49 34.48 2.85
CA LYS A 277 -6.66 35.28 1.93
C LYS A 277 -5.17 34.90 1.93
N GLU A 278 -4.61 34.42 3.04
CA GLU A 278 -3.20 33.96 3.10
C GLU A 278 -3.02 32.52 2.62
N LYS A 279 -4.10 31.71 2.71
CA LYS A 279 -4.15 30.34 2.17
C LYS A 279 -3.79 30.28 0.69
N GLY A 280 -4.18 31.26 -0.13
CA GLY A 280 -4.00 31.22 -1.59
C GLY A 280 -2.55 31.18 -2.09
N LYS A 281 -1.59 31.79 -1.38
CA LYS A 281 -0.16 31.74 -1.75
C LYS A 281 0.54 30.48 -1.23
N SER A 282 0.25 30.08 0.02
CA SER A 282 0.85 28.90 0.65
C SER A 282 0.34 27.60 0.00
N VAL A 283 -0.96 27.51 -0.29
CA VAL A 283 -1.58 26.33 -0.93
C VAL A 283 -1.10 26.13 -2.36
N LYS A 284 -0.76 27.19 -3.12
CA LYS A 284 -0.20 27.05 -4.49
C LYS A 284 1.13 26.29 -4.55
N LYS A 285 1.94 26.33 -3.48
CA LYS A 285 3.17 25.52 -3.37
C LYS A 285 2.84 24.03 -3.27
N TYR A 286 1.77 23.70 -2.55
CA TYR A 286 1.32 22.33 -2.29
C TYR A 286 0.26 21.81 -3.27
N LEU A 287 -0.31 22.64 -4.14
CA LEU A 287 -1.26 22.24 -5.20
C LEU A 287 -0.62 22.26 -6.60
N LYS A 288 0.68 21.97 -6.72
CA LYS A 288 1.30 21.73 -8.04
C LYS A 288 0.75 20.43 -8.64
N ILE A 289 -0.46 20.50 -9.19
CA ILE A 289 -1.03 19.49 -10.09
C ILE A 289 -0.32 19.62 -11.43
#